data_AF-V4R4X1-F1
#
_entry.id   AF-V4R4X1-F1
#
_cell.length_a   1.000
_cell.length_b   1.000
_cell.length_c   1.000
_cell.angle_alpha   90.00
_cell.angle_beta   90.00
_cell.angle_gamma   90.00
#
_symmetry.space_group_name_H-M   'P 1'
#
loop_
_entity.id
_entity.type
_entity.pdbx_description
1 polymer ?
#
loop_
_entity_poly.entity_id
_entity_poly.type
_entity_poly.pdbx_seq_one_letter_code
_entity_poly.pdbx_strand_id
1 'polypeptide(L)'
;MFTSITQRDGQGAEYVTIIAPTFEQVMRRFRDGNLAAQGFSIAGRVMPHHIVFDDGSGKDQVFNGAPMITATFVRSSETRA
;
A
#
# COMPACT_ATOMS: atom_id res chain seq x y z
N MET A 1 -12.41 -2.31 -7.90
CA MET A 1 -11.06 -1.98 -8.38
C MET A 1 -10.22 -1.60 -7.17
N PHE A 2 -8.98 -2.05 -7.07
CA PHE A 2 -8.05 -1.64 -6.01
C PHE A 2 -6.72 -1.28 -6.67
N THR A 3 -5.97 -0.38 -6.05
CA THR A 3 -4.70 0.09 -6.57
C THR A 3 -3.63 -0.25 -5.55
N SER A 4 -2.54 -0.86 -6.01
CA SER A 4 -1.34 -1.07 -5.21
C SER A 4 -0.20 -0.25 -5.79
N ILE A 5 0.56 0.41 -4.92
CA ILE A 5 1.79 1.11 -5.29
C ILE A 5 2.94 0.27 -4.75
N THR A 6 3.83 -0.16 -5.64
CA THR A 6 5.05 -0.88 -5.26
C THR A 6 6.24 0.03 -5.46
N GLN A 7 7.07 0.18 -4.43
CA GLN A 7 8.29 0.97 -4.48
C GLN A 7 9.45 0.17 -3.89
N ARG A 8 10.65 0.35 -4.43
CA ARG A 8 11.89 -0.10 -3.78
C ARG A 8 12.68 1.14 -3.39
N ASP A 9 13.24 1.17 -2.19
CA ASP A 9 14.18 2.21 -1.82
C ASP A 9 15.60 1.87 -2.31
N GLY A 10 16.49 2.88 -2.29
CA GLY A 10 17.89 2.71 -2.67
C GLY A 10 18.70 1.83 -1.71
N GLN A 11 18.10 1.36 -0.62
CA GLN A 11 18.71 0.45 0.37
C GLN A 11 18.16 -0.99 0.25
N GLY A 12 17.32 -1.23 -0.76
CA GLY A 12 16.81 -2.55 -1.13
C GLY A 12 15.55 -2.99 -0.36
N ALA A 13 15.01 -2.15 0.53
CA ALA A 13 13.70 -2.44 1.07
C ALA A 13 12.62 -2.28 0.00
N GLU A 14 11.67 -3.21 -0.03
CA GLU A 14 10.53 -3.20 -0.93
C GLU A 14 9.27 -2.88 -0.14
N TYR A 15 8.46 -1.98 -0.69
CA TYR A 15 7.24 -1.47 -0.12
C TYR A 15 6.07 -1.81 -1.02
N VAL A 16 4.97 -2.27 -0.41
CA VAL A 16 3.68 -2.46 -1.06
C VAL A 16 2.65 -1.67 -0.29
N THR A 17 2.03 -0.68 -0.93
CA THR A 17 0.90 0.05 -0.35
C THR A 17 -0.39 -0.49 -0.94
N ILE A 18 -1.29 -0.97 -0.09
CA ILE A 18 -2.65 -1.40 -0.48
C ILE A 18 -3.63 -0.28 -0.14
N ILE A 19 -4.43 0.10 -1.13
CA ILE A 19 -5.48 1.12 -0.99
C ILE A 19 -6.85 0.44 -1.16
N ALA A 20 -7.71 0.54 -0.15
CA ALA A 20 -9.07 -0.03 -0.20
C ALA A 20 -10.08 0.76 0.66
N PRO A 21 -11.39 0.65 0.39
CA PRO A 21 -12.42 1.34 1.17
C PRO A 21 -12.45 0.98 2.67
N THR A 22 -11.99 -0.21 3.04
CA THR A 22 -12.02 -0.69 4.44
C THR A 22 -10.73 -1.40 4.83
N PHE A 23 -10.43 -1.41 6.13
CA PHE A 23 -9.30 -2.15 6.68
C PHE A 23 -9.42 -3.66 6.43
N GLU A 24 -10.63 -4.21 6.51
CA GLU A 24 -10.86 -5.63 6.23
C GLU A 24 -10.45 -6.00 4.80
N GLN A 25 -10.77 -5.15 3.83
CA GLN A 25 -10.39 -5.36 2.44
C GLN A 25 -8.87 -5.26 2.24
N VAL A 26 -8.20 -4.35 2.93
CA VAL A 26 -6.73 -4.28 2.96
C VAL A 26 -6.15 -5.59 3.47
N MET A 27 -6.60 -6.07 4.63
CA MET A 27 -6.08 -7.29 5.25
C MET A 27 -6.43 -8.54 4.46
N ARG A 28 -7.60 -8.59 3.80
CA ARG A 28 -7.94 -9.66 2.87
C ARG A 28 -6.92 -9.71 1.73
N ARG A 29 -6.55 -8.57 1.13
CA ARG A 29 -5.52 -8.55 0.08
C ARG A 29 -4.13 -8.90 0.57
N PHE A 30 -3.78 -8.49 1.77
CA PHE A 30 -2.53 -8.93 2.40
C PHE A 30 -2.45 -10.46 2.51
N ARG A 31 -3.55 -11.11 2.91
CA ARG A 31 -3.66 -12.57 2.99
C ARG A 31 -3.70 -13.25 1.63
N ASP A 32 -4.59 -12.80 0.73
CA ASP A 32 -4.76 -13.37 -0.62
C ASP A 32 -3.46 -13.31 -1.43
N GLY A 33 -2.68 -12.23 -1.26
CA GLY A 33 -1.36 -12.07 -1.89
C GLY A 33 -0.23 -12.80 -1.18
N ASN A 34 -0.51 -13.51 -0.08
CA ASN A 34 0.47 -14.21 0.75
C ASN A 34 1.67 -13.33 1.16
N LEU A 35 1.40 -12.03 1.44
CA LEU A 35 2.47 -11.03 1.63
C LEU A 35 3.30 -11.30 2.89
N ALA A 36 2.69 -11.85 3.95
CA ALA A 36 3.43 -12.29 5.14
C ALA A 36 4.49 -13.34 4.81
N ALA A 37 4.15 -14.36 4.01
CA ALA A 37 5.10 -15.40 3.61
C ALA A 37 6.22 -14.86 2.70
N GLN A 38 5.96 -13.74 2.02
CA GLN A 38 6.96 -13.03 1.22
C GLN A 38 7.86 -12.09 2.07
N GLY A 39 7.67 -12.06 3.40
CA GLY A 39 8.47 -11.27 4.33
C GLY A 39 7.96 -9.84 4.56
N PHE A 40 6.79 -9.49 4.04
CA PHE A 40 6.23 -8.15 4.26
C PHE A 40 5.58 -8.04 5.64
N SER A 41 5.89 -6.93 6.32
CA SER A 41 5.31 -6.53 7.60
C SER A 41 4.76 -5.11 7.52
N ILE A 42 3.94 -4.70 8.48
CA ILE A 42 3.32 -3.37 8.44
C ILE A 42 4.38 -2.28 8.68
N ALA A 43 4.51 -1.32 7.77
CA ALA A 43 5.53 -0.29 7.82
C ALA A 43 5.18 0.87 8.78
N GLY A 44 3.94 0.92 9.29
CA GLY A 44 3.48 2.02 10.15
C GLY A 44 2.00 1.95 10.50
N ARG A 45 1.45 3.06 11.01
CA ARG A 45 0.04 3.17 11.40
C ARG A 45 -0.86 3.10 10.16
N VAL A 46 -1.95 2.34 10.26
CA VAL A 46 -3.03 2.30 9.26
C VAL A 46 -4.09 3.31 9.65
N MET A 47 -4.38 4.25 8.75
CA MET A 47 -5.40 5.28 8.95
C MET A 47 -6.11 5.62 7.64
N PRO A 48 -7.27 6.30 7.68
CA PRO A 48 -7.91 6.83 6.49
C PRO A 48 -7.07 7.97 5.89
N HIS A 49 -6.95 7.99 4.56
CA HIS A 49 -6.29 9.05 3.82
C HIS A 49 -7.19 9.57 2.69
N HIS A 50 -7.11 10.87 2.44
CA HIS A 50 -7.56 11.44 1.18
C HIS A 50 -6.45 11.25 0.16
N ILE A 51 -6.76 10.58 -0.93
CA ILE A 51 -5.76 10.24 -1.95
C ILE A 51 -6.01 11.12 -3.15
N VAL A 52 -4.95 11.81 -3.57
CA VAL A 52 -4.89 12.62 -4.77
C VAL A 52 -3.95 11.92 -5.74
N PHE A 53 -4.35 11.82 -7.00
CA PHE A 53 -3.54 11.30 -8.10
C PHE A 53 -3.50 12.40 -9.12
N ASP A 54 -2.30 12.93 -9.34
CA ASP A 54 -2.04 13.92 -10.36
C ASP A 54 -1.37 13.19 -11.53
N ASP A 55 -2.13 13.01 -12.61
CA ASP A 55 -1.64 12.48 -13.89
C ASP A 55 -1.33 13.60 -14.89
N GLY A 56 -1.32 14.86 -14.45
CA GLY A 56 -1.16 16.04 -15.30
C GLY A 56 -2.42 16.45 -16.07
N SER A 57 -3.56 15.76 -15.90
CA SER A 57 -4.83 16.11 -16.55
C SER A 57 -5.69 17.12 -15.77
N GLY A 58 -5.24 17.55 -14.58
CA GLY A 58 -6.00 18.44 -13.70
C GLY A 58 -7.20 17.78 -13.02
N LYS A 59 -7.24 16.44 -12.99
CA LYS A 59 -8.25 15.66 -12.26
C LYS A 59 -7.65 15.12 -10.96
N ASP A 60 -7.90 15.85 -9.87
CA ASP A 60 -7.25 15.60 -8.58
C ASP A 60 -7.85 14.44 -7.76
N GLN A 61 -8.79 13.65 -8.29
CA GLN A 61 -9.55 12.67 -7.51
C GLN A 61 -9.48 11.25 -8.09
N VAL A 62 -8.75 10.37 -7.41
CA VAL A 62 -8.52 8.96 -7.80
C VAL A 62 -9.65 8.02 -7.39
N PHE A 63 -10.51 8.46 -6.48
CA PHE A 63 -11.59 7.65 -5.91
C PHE A 63 -12.87 8.49 -5.73
N ASN A 64 -13.11 9.44 -6.63
CA ASN A 64 -14.23 10.40 -6.54
C ASN A 64 -14.27 11.14 -5.18
N GLY A 65 -13.10 11.38 -4.57
CA GLY A 65 -12.98 12.02 -3.27
C GLY A 65 -13.41 11.17 -2.07
N ALA A 66 -13.76 9.89 -2.27
CA ALA A 66 -14.11 9.02 -1.16
C ALA A 66 -12.90 8.75 -0.24
N PRO A 67 -13.07 8.74 1.09
CA PRO A 67 -12.01 8.40 2.01
C PRO A 67 -11.63 6.92 1.83
N MET A 68 -10.32 6.65 1.74
CA MET A 68 -9.78 5.30 1.55
C MET A 68 -8.84 4.96 2.70
N ILE A 69 -8.76 3.68 3.07
CA ILE A 69 -7.72 3.17 3.95
C ILE A 69 -6.49 2.88 3.11
N THR A 70 -5.33 3.36 3.56
CA THR A 70 -4.04 2.94 3.01
C THR A 70 -3.24 2.22 4.07
N ALA A 71 -2.62 1.11 3.69
CA ALA A 71 -1.66 0.42 4.53
C ALA A 71 -0.42 0.12 3.70
N THR A 72 0.72 0.57 4.19
CA THR A 72 2.02 0.29 3.59
C THR A 72 2.66 -0.87 4.34
N PHE A 73 3.10 -1.85 3.56
CA PHE A 73 3.84 -3.00 4.03
C PHE A 73 5.26 -2.91 3.49
N VAL A 74 6.24 -3.34 4.27
CA VAL A 74 7.66 -3.30 3.93
C VAL A 74 8.29 -4.67 4.16
N ARG A 75 9.22 -5.05 3.29
CA ARG A 75 10.20 -6.09 3.54
C ARG A 75 11.60 -5.55 3.27
N SER A 76 12.54 -5.81 4.16
CA SER A 76 13.95 -5.49 3.93
C SER A 76 14.56 -6.52 2.98
N SER A 77 15.43 -6.09 2.06
CA SER A 77 16.29 -7.02 1.30
C SER A 77 17.42 -7.60 2.15
N GLU A 78 17.72 -7.00 3.30
CA GLU A 78 18.71 -7.55 4.24
C GLU A 78 18.12 -8.74 5.00
N THR A 79 18.25 -9.93 4.41
CA THR A 79 18.59 -11.11 5.21
C THR A 79 20.08 -11.35 5.03
N ARG A 80 20.90 -10.71 5.87
CA ARG A 80 22.25 -11.18 6.16
C ARG A 80 22.25 -11.67 7.61
N ALA A 81 22.09 -12.99 7.76
CA ALA A 81 22.66 -13.72 8.88
C ALA A 81 24.09 -14.13 8.49
#